data_AF-A0A969IH93-F1
#
_entry.id   AF-A0A969IH93-F1
#
_cell.length_a   1.000
_cell.length_b   1.000
_cell.length_c   1.000
_cell.angle_alpha   90.00
_cell.angle_beta   90.00
_cell.angle_gamma   90.00
#
_symmetry.space_group_name_H-M   'P 1'
#
loop_
_entity.id
_entity.type
_entity.pdbx_description
1 polymer ?
#
loop_
_entity_poly.entity_id
_entity_poly.type
_entity_poly.pdbx_seq_one_letter_code
_entity_poly.pdbx_strand_id
1 'polypeptide(L)'
;MNEKRDARRMLQDDAFRAGLRSAIGQIKANLARLASVARIDETETNLYWRIAVEPHAENACSFELIVHLERQSFDIVIGPESYESCSIDGAALLPAMVEAIVNGDVTTRRWYSANTGAPHSVDTIVHLPDGSDWQRSRLEGPAAHAIPPASRLSDDHCYAPYARA
;
A
#
# COMPACT_ATOMS: atom_id res chain seq x y z
N MET A 1 -18.16 -27.40 -24.77
CA MET A 1 -17.30 -26.21 -24.94
C MET A 1 -17.10 -25.41 -23.62
N ASN A 2 -17.21 -26.07 -22.44
CA ASN A 2 -17.02 -25.45 -21.12
C ASN A 2 -15.70 -25.89 -20.44
N GLU A 3 -15.28 -27.14 -20.59
CA GLU A 3 -14.10 -27.68 -19.88
C GLU A 3 -12.79 -26.95 -20.19
N LYS A 4 -12.59 -26.48 -21.42
CA LYS A 4 -11.40 -25.68 -21.79
C LYS A 4 -11.39 -24.28 -21.17
N ARG A 5 -12.57 -23.72 -20.85
CA ARG A 5 -12.69 -22.42 -20.17
C ARG A 5 -12.46 -22.57 -18.66
N ASP A 6 -12.99 -23.64 -18.07
CA ASP A 6 -12.84 -23.91 -16.63
C ASP A 6 -11.40 -24.30 -16.28
N ALA A 7 -10.74 -25.15 -17.07
CA ALA A 7 -9.34 -25.51 -16.84
C ALA A 7 -8.38 -24.32 -16.99
N ARG A 8 -8.65 -23.42 -17.94
CA ARG A 8 -7.84 -22.20 -18.14
C ARG A 8 -7.99 -21.24 -16.97
N ARG A 9 -9.19 -21.10 -16.41
CA ARG A 9 -9.46 -20.27 -15.24
C ARG A 9 -8.76 -20.82 -13.99
N MET A 10 -8.86 -22.13 -13.75
CA MET A 10 -8.16 -22.78 -12.63
C MET A 10 -6.63 -22.61 -12.71
N LEU A 11 -6.04 -22.79 -13.90
CA LEU A 11 -4.59 -22.60 -14.09
C LEU A 11 -4.15 -21.14 -13.87
N GLN A 12 -4.98 -20.16 -14.25
CA GLN A 12 -4.70 -18.75 -13.99
C GLN A 12 -4.80 -18.43 -12.49
N ASP A 13 -5.78 -18.99 -11.79
CA ASP A 13 -5.94 -18.83 -10.34
C ASP A 13 -4.77 -19.47 -9.57
N ASP A 14 -4.33 -20.66 -9.99
CA ASP A 14 -3.20 -21.37 -9.36
C ASP A 14 -1.86 -20.65 -9.61
N ALA A 15 -1.63 -20.16 -10.83
CA ALA A 15 -0.45 -19.37 -11.15
C ALA A 15 -0.42 -18.06 -10.36
N PHE A 16 -1.55 -17.37 -10.25
CA PHE A 16 -1.67 -16.17 -9.43
C PHE A 16 -1.39 -16.47 -7.96
N ARG A 17 -1.98 -17.53 -7.39
CA ARG A 17 -1.76 -17.95 -5.99
C ARG A 17 -0.29 -18.31 -5.73
N ALA A 18 0.35 -18.99 -6.66
CA ALA A 18 1.78 -19.30 -6.56
C ALA A 18 2.63 -18.01 -6.58
N GLY A 19 2.30 -17.07 -7.48
CA GLY A 19 2.93 -15.75 -7.52
C GLY A 19 2.74 -14.98 -6.23
N LEU A 20 1.52 -14.97 -5.66
CA LEU A 20 1.21 -14.29 -4.41
C LEU A 20 1.98 -14.89 -3.23
N ARG A 21 2.08 -16.22 -3.14
CA ARG A 21 2.89 -16.86 -2.10
C ARG A 21 4.38 -16.55 -2.25
N SER A 22 4.89 -16.48 -3.47
CA SER A 22 6.26 -16.05 -3.74
C SER A 22 6.48 -14.60 -3.28
N ALA A 23 5.56 -13.70 -3.61
CA ALA A 23 5.60 -12.31 -3.19
C ALA A 23 5.58 -12.15 -1.66
N ILE A 24 4.70 -12.88 -0.97
CA ILE A 24 4.67 -12.91 0.51
C ILE A 24 6.01 -13.40 1.06
N GLY A 25 6.59 -14.45 0.48
CA GLY A 25 7.91 -14.95 0.88
C GLY A 25 9.03 -13.91 0.72
N GLN A 26 9.00 -13.15 -0.38
CA GLN A 26 9.95 -12.05 -0.61
C GLN A 26 9.79 -10.93 0.43
N ILE A 27 8.55 -10.54 0.73
CA ILE A 27 8.27 -9.53 1.76
C ILE A 27 8.80 -10.00 3.12
N LYS A 28 8.50 -11.24 3.54
CA LYS A 28 9.01 -11.81 4.80
C LYS A 28 10.53 -11.77 4.86
N ALA A 29 11.21 -12.19 3.79
CA ALA A 29 12.68 -12.20 3.72
C ALA A 29 13.26 -10.77 3.78
N ASN A 30 12.61 -9.79 3.17
CA ASN A 30 13.03 -8.39 3.20
C ASN A 30 12.86 -7.80 4.61
N LEU A 31 11.69 -7.97 5.22
CA LEU A 31 11.38 -7.41 6.54
C LEU A 31 12.20 -8.06 7.66
N ALA A 32 12.55 -9.35 7.54
CA ALA A 32 13.44 -10.01 8.51
C ALA A 32 14.80 -9.29 8.64
N ARG A 33 15.28 -8.65 7.56
CA ARG A 33 16.52 -7.86 7.58
C ARG A 33 16.38 -6.52 8.32
N LEU A 34 15.16 -6.07 8.59
CA LEU A 34 14.84 -4.81 9.26
C LEU A 34 14.50 -4.98 10.75
N ALA A 35 14.58 -6.20 11.29
CA ALA A 35 14.17 -6.48 12.67
C ALA A 35 14.93 -5.66 13.75
N SER A 36 16.09 -5.09 13.42
CA SER A 36 16.84 -4.18 14.30
C SER A 36 16.32 -2.73 14.28
N VAL A 37 15.63 -2.32 13.20
CA VAL A 37 15.21 -0.93 12.95
C VAL A 37 13.69 -0.76 12.91
N ALA A 38 12.92 -1.84 13.02
CA ALA A 38 11.47 -1.82 13.08
C ALA A 38 10.93 -2.98 13.89
N ARG A 39 9.79 -2.76 14.55
CA ARG A 39 8.97 -3.80 15.15
C ARG A 39 8.03 -4.38 14.09
N ILE A 40 7.99 -5.71 14.00
CA ILE A 40 7.26 -6.42 12.95
C ILE A 40 6.32 -7.43 13.60
N ASP A 41 5.02 -7.32 13.33
CA ASP A 41 3.99 -8.24 13.80
C ASP A 41 3.32 -8.97 12.63
N GLU A 42 3.52 -10.27 12.56
CA GLU A 42 2.96 -11.12 11.51
C GLU A 42 1.80 -11.97 12.04
N THR A 43 0.74 -12.08 11.24
CA THR A 43 -0.38 -13.00 11.48
C THR A 43 -0.74 -13.67 10.16
N GLU A 44 -0.72 -14.99 10.15
CA GLU A 44 -1.12 -15.79 8.99
C GLU A 44 -2.30 -16.70 9.37
N THR A 45 -3.33 -16.69 8.53
CA THR A 45 -4.49 -17.58 8.64
C THR A 45 -4.76 -18.23 7.29
N ASN A 46 -5.77 -19.10 7.23
CA ASN A 46 -6.21 -19.67 5.96
C ASN A 46 -6.89 -18.65 5.03
N LEU A 47 -7.34 -17.51 5.56
CA LEU A 47 -8.12 -16.51 4.81
C LEU A 47 -7.29 -15.31 4.38
N TYR A 48 -6.36 -14.89 5.23
CA TYR A 48 -5.53 -13.72 5.00
C TYR A 48 -4.13 -13.92 5.56
N TRP A 49 -3.20 -13.17 4.98
CA TRP A 49 -1.88 -12.93 5.54
C TRP A 49 -1.75 -11.44 5.87
N ARG A 50 -1.30 -11.12 7.09
CA ARG A 50 -1.17 -9.75 7.57
C ARG A 50 0.22 -9.51 8.10
N ILE A 51 0.78 -8.35 7.79
CA ILE A 51 2.01 -7.85 8.37
C ILE A 51 1.82 -6.40 8.81
N ALA A 52 2.19 -6.08 10.05
CA ALA A 52 2.24 -4.71 10.55
C ALA A 52 3.69 -4.36 10.90
N VAL A 53 4.16 -3.19 10.48
CA VAL A 53 5.54 -2.76 10.65
C VAL A 53 5.57 -1.34 11.21
N GLU A 54 6.24 -1.20 12.34
CA GLU A 54 6.42 0.06 13.06
C GLU A 54 7.92 0.41 13.10
N PRO A 55 8.39 1.41 12.34
CA PRO A 55 9.80 1.78 12.31
C PRO A 55 10.23 2.48 13.61
N HIS A 56 11.48 2.29 14.02
CA HIS A 56 12.07 3.01 15.15
C HIS A 56 12.55 4.42 14.75
N ALA A 57 12.80 4.63 13.45
CA ALA A 57 13.24 5.92 12.93
C ALA A 57 12.12 6.97 13.00
N GLU A 58 12.44 8.15 13.52
CA GLU A 58 11.51 9.28 13.50
C GLU A 58 11.15 9.65 12.06
N ASN A 59 9.88 10.01 11.83
CA ASN A 59 9.33 10.38 10.54
C ASN A 59 9.35 9.27 9.47
N ALA A 60 9.68 8.03 9.81
CA ALA A 60 9.52 6.89 8.90
C ALA A 60 8.06 6.42 8.87
N CYS A 61 7.61 5.95 7.71
CA CYS A 61 6.21 5.58 7.52
C CYS A 61 5.91 4.20 8.13
N SER A 62 5.11 4.10 9.18
CA SER A 62 4.55 2.80 9.58
C SER A 62 3.57 2.29 8.52
N PHE A 63 3.39 0.98 8.45
CA PHE A 63 2.38 0.40 7.57
C PHE A 63 1.81 -0.91 8.11
N GLU A 64 0.60 -1.23 7.68
CA GLU A 64 -0.01 -2.55 7.84
C GLU A 64 -0.55 -3.01 6.50
N LEU A 65 -0.24 -4.24 6.09
CA LEU A 65 -0.69 -4.85 4.86
C LEU A 65 -1.46 -6.12 5.19
N ILE A 66 -2.71 -6.21 4.74
CA ILE A 66 -3.57 -7.39 4.83
C ILE A 66 -3.83 -7.90 3.42
N VAL A 67 -3.33 -9.08 3.09
CA VAL A 67 -3.55 -9.74 1.80
C VAL A 67 -4.66 -10.78 1.95
N HIS A 68 -5.76 -10.60 1.21
CA HIS A 68 -6.89 -11.53 1.17
C HIS A 68 -6.63 -12.64 0.15
N LEU A 69 -6.26 -13.83 0.63
CA LEU A 69 -5.75 -14.92 -0.19
C LEU A 69 -6.77 -15.46 -1.22
N GLU A 70 -8.06 -15.30 -0.94
CA GLU A 70 -9.14 -15.75 -1.83
C GLU A 70 -9.64 -14.67 -2.80
N ARG A 71 -9.51 -13.39 -2.44
CA ARG A 71 -10.18 -12.27 -3.14
C ARG A 71 -9.27 -11.49 -4.10
N GLN A 72 -7.99 -11.87 -4.19
CA GLN A 72 -6.98 -11.16 -4.98
C GLN A 72 -6.96 -9.66 -4.68
N SER A 73 -7.20 -9.32 -3.42
CA SER A 73 -7.28 -7.96 -2.93
C SER A 73 -6.43 -7.80 -1.69
N PHE A 74 -6.12 -6.56 -1.35
CA PHE A 74 -5.43 -6.23 -0.12
C PHE A 74 -6.01 -4.97 0.51
N ASP A 75 -5.86 -4.88 1.82
CA ASP A 75 -6.05 -3.64 2.56
C ASP A 75 -4.66 -3.16 2.99
N ILE A 76 -4.46 -1.85 3.00
CA ILE A 76 -3.21 -1.26 3.43
C ILE A 76 -3.43 0.00 4.26
N VAL A 77 -2.71 0.08 5.37
CA VAL A 77 -2.53 1.29 6.15
C VAL A 77 -1.13 1.81 5.87
N ILE A 78 -1.00 3.09 5.53
CA ILE A 78 0.27 3.80 5.27
C ILE A 78 0.25 5.08 6.09
N GLY A 79 1.03 5.10 7.18
CA GLY A 79 0.97 6.16 8.18
C GLY A 79 -0.47 6.30 8.72
N PRO A 80 -1.10 7.49 8.64
CA PRO A 80 -2.47 7.69 9.12
C PRO A 80 -3.55 7.26 8.11
N GLU A 81 -3.19 6.90 6.88
CA GLU A 81 -4.14 6.65 5.80
C GLU A 81 -4.44 5.15 5.66
N SER A 82 -5.72 4.80 5.51
CA SER A 82 -6.18 3.42 5.31
C SER A 82 -6.93 3.29 3.99
N TYR A 83 -6.62 2.23 3.24
CA TYR A 83 -7.23 1.90 1.97
C TYR A 83 -7.63 0.42 1.93
N GLU A 84 -8.91 0.16 1.72
CA GLU A 84 -9.48 -1.19 1.74
C GLU A 84 -9.82 -1.68 0.33
N SER A 85 -9.84 -3.00 0.15
CA SER A 85 -10.26 -3.67 -1.08
C SER A 85 -9.48 -3.25 -2.33
N CYS A 86 -8.19 -2.96 -2.19
CA CYS A 86 -7.31 -2.62 -3.30
C CYS A 86 -7.07 -3.86 -4.18
N SER A 87 -7.14 -3.69 -5.52
CA SER A 87 -6.86 -4.76 -6.47
C SER A 87 -5.37 -5.10 -6.51
N ILE A 88 -5.06 -6.39 -6.64
CA ILE A 88 -3.70 -6.86 -6.93
C ILE A 88 -3.57 -7.03 -8.44
N ASP A 89 -3.10 -5.99 -9.12
CA ASP A 89 -2.95 -5.99 -10.59
C ASP A 89 -1.76 -6.88 -11.06
N GLY A 90 -0.91 -7.29 -10.11
CA GLY A 90 0.14 -8.29 -10.30
C GLY A 90 0.85 -8.61 -8.98
N ALA A 91 1.29 -9.86 -8.79
CA ALA A 91 1.89 -10.29 -7.52
C ALA A 91 3.18 -9.52 -7.16
N ALA A 92 3.90 -8.99 -8.15
CA ALA A 92 5.10 -8.18 -7.96
C ALA A 92 4.83 -6.78 -7.36
N LEU A 93 3.58 -6.33 -7.35
CA LEU A 93 3.19 -5.04 -6.76
C LEU A 93 3.49 -5.00 -5.26
N LEU A 94 3.13 -6.05 -4.51
CA LEU A 94 3.22 -6.01 -3.05
C LEU A 94 4.67 -5.92 -2.54
N PRO A 95 5.64 -6.71 -3.04
CA PRO A 95 7.05 -6.55 -2.65
C PRO A 95 7.60 -5.16 -3.02
N ALA A 96 7.26 -4.65 -4.21
CA ALA A 96 7.69 -3.33 -4.67
C ALA A 96 7.13 -2.19 -3.79
N MET A 97 5.86 -2.28 -3.39
CA MET A 97 5.25 -1.32 -2.45
C MET A 97 5.93 -1.36 -1.09
N VAL A 98 6.18 -2.55 -0.54
CA VAL A 98 6.86 -2.69 0.77
C VAL A 98 8.27 -2.12 0.70
N GLU A 99 9.02 -2.40 -0.37
CA GLU A 99 10.35 -1.84 -0.58
C GLU A 99 10.34 -0.31 -0.62
N ALA A 100 9.44 0.29 -1.41
CA ALA A 100 9.27 1.74 -1.49
C ALA A 100 8.94 2.36 -0.12
N ILE A 101 8.00 1.76 0.63
CA ILE A 101 7.62 2.25 1.97
C ILE A 101 8.82 2.22 2.93
N VAL A 102 9.57 1.12 2.94
CA VAL A 102 10.77 0.95 3.78
C VAL A 102 11.85 1.98 3.43
N ASN A 103 11.98 2.33 2.16
CA ASN A 103 12.94 3.33 1.67
C ASN A 103 12.47 4.78 1.90
N GLY A 104 11.25 4.98 2.39
CA GLY A 104 10.68 6.33 2.55
C GLY A 104 10.18 6.94 1.24
N ASP A 105 10.05 6.13 0.18
CA ASP A 105 9.57 6.54 -1.15
C ASP A 105 8.03 6.68 -1.16
N VAL A 106 7.52 7.40 -0.17
CA VAL A 106 6.10 7.62 0.09
C VAL A 106 5.88 9.09 0.36
N THR A 107 4.86 9.64 -0.29
CA THR A 107 4.39 11.01 -0.06
C THR A 107 2.91 10.97 0.30
N THR A 108 2.54 11.62 1.40
CA THR A 108 1.13 11.99 1.64
C THR A 108 0.94 13.46 1.30
N ARG A 109 0.05 13.74 0.34
CA ARG A 109 -0.31 15.08 -0.08
C ARG A 109 -1.69 15.43 0.44
N ARG A 110 -1.76 16.41 1.33
CA ARG A 110 -3.02 16.93 1.84
C ARG A 110 -3.47 18.11 1.00
N TRP A 111 -4.72 18.08 0.59
CA TRP A 111 -5.35 19.13 -0.18
C TRP A 111 -6.31 19.92 0.69
N TYR A 112 -6.32 21.24 0.49
CA TYR A 112 -7.18 22.17 1.22
C TYR A 112 -7.77 23.21 0.28
N SER A 113 -8.94 23.75 0.64
CA SER A 113 -9.50 24.92 -0.02
C SER A 113 -8.60 26.15 0.22
N ALA A 114 -8.15 26.79 -0.85
CA ALA A 114 -7.41 28.05 -0.79
C ALA A 114 -8.23 29.17 -0.15
N ASN A 115 -9.56 29.11 -0.28
CA ASN A 115 -10.46 30.18 0.16
C ASN A 115 -10.83 30.05 1.64
N THR A 116 -10.90 28.83 2.17
CA THR A 116 -11.43 28.57 3.53
C THR A 116 -10.45 27.82 4.44
N GLY A 117 -9.35 27.29 3.91
CA GLY A 117 -8.44 26.40 4.62
C GLY A 117 -9.04 25.02 4.95
N ALA A 118 -10.27 24.73 4.51
CA ALA A 118 -10.94 23.47 4.82
C ALA A 118 -10.23 22.28 4.15
N PRO A 119 -9.99 21.16 4.88
CA PRO A 119 -9.47 19.93 4.29
C PRO A 119 -10.36 19.42 3.16
N HIS A 120 -9.74 18.91 2.11
CA HIS A 120 -10.40 18.37 0.92
C HIS A 120 -10.12 16.88 0.77
N SER A 121 -8.84 16.49 0.71
CA SER A 121 -8.47 15.09 0.50
C SER A 121 -7.03 14.85 0.93
N VAL A 122 -6.69 13.59 1.12
CA VAL A 122 -5.32 13.13 1.28
C VAL A 122 -5.03 12.15 0.16
N ASP A 123 -4.02 12.44 -0.64
CA ASP A 123 -3.46 11.50 -1.60
C ASP A 123 -2.26 10.80 -0.96
N THR A 124 -2.23 9.48 -1.02
CA THR A 124 -1.04 8.69 -0.70
C THR A 124 -0.44 8.20 -1.99
N ILE A 125 0.84 8.51 -2.19
CA ILE A 125 1.61 8.17 -3.38
C ILE A 125 2.80 7.34 -2.91
N VAL A 126 2.91 6.11 -3.42
CA VAL A 126 4.04 5.21 -3.21
C VAL A 126 4.81 5.12 -4.52
N HIS A 127 6.04 5.62 -4.54
CA HIS A 127 6.89 5.64 -5.72
C HIS A 127 7.59 4.30 -5.87
N LEU A 128 7.15 3.49 -6.83
CA LEU A 128 7.64 2.13 -7.01
C LEU A 128 9.04 2.13 -7.67
N PRO A 129 9.88 1.10 -7.42
CA PRO A 129 11.23 1.03 -7.98
C PRO A 129 11.32 1.01 -9.51
N ASP A 130 10.24 0.67 -10.20
CA ASP A 130 10.15 0.69 -11.66
C ASP A 130 9.83 2.08 -12.24
N GLY A 131 9.70 3.10 -11.37
CA GLY A 131 9.38 4.48 -11.70
C GLY A 131 7.88 4.75 -11.88
N SER A 132 7.02 3.75 -11.65
CA SER A 132 5.57 3.94 -11.60
C SER A 132 5.12 4.34 -10.19
N ASP A 133 3.92 4.92 -10.10
CA ASP A 133 3.32 5.30 -8.82
C ASP A 133 2.10 4.42 -8.52
N TRP A 134 2.05 3.89 -7.30
CA TRP A 134 0.77 3.47 -6.73
C TRP A 134 0.17 4.66 -5.99
N GLN A 135 -1.05 5.05 -6.38
CA GLN A 135 -1.73 6.20 -5.80
C GLN A 135 -3.16 5.87 -5.35
N ARG A 136 -3.54 6.39 -4.19
CA ARG A 136 -4.92 6.40 -3.70
C ARG A 136 -5.25 7.73 -3.05
N SER A 137 -6.53 8.09 -3.07
CA SER A 137 -7.05 9.33 -2.49
C SER A 137 -8.17 9.02 -1.50
N ARG A 138 -8.13 9.65 -0.33
CA ARG A 138 -9.24 9.67 0.63
C ARG A 138 -9.80 11.08 0.68
N LEU A 139 -11.11 11.22 0.50
CA LEU A 139 -11.78 12.52 0.62
C LEU A 139 -12.07 12.84 2.09
N GLU A 140 -11.88 14.09 2.46
CA GLU A 140 -12.18 14.61 3.79
C GLU A 140 -13.62 15.12 3.83
N GLY A 141 -14.54 14.18 4.05
CA GLY A 141 -15.96 14.46 4.25
C GLY A 141 -16.76 14.80 2.98
N PRO A 142 -18.08 14.96 3.11
CA PRO A 142 -18.98 15.10 1.97
C PRO A 142 -18.82 16.41 1.19
N ALA A 143 -18.30 17.46 1.83
CA ALA A 143 -18.10 18.77 1.20
C ALA A 143 -16.84 18.84 0.31
N ALA A 144 -15.94 17.86 0.40
CA ALA A 144 -14.71 17.81 -0.39
C ALA A 144 -15.00 17.91 -1.90
N HIS A 145 -16.01 17.20 -2.39
CA HIS A 145 -16.36 17.19 -3.81
C HIS A 145 -16.69 18.57 -4.41
N ALA A 146 -17.01 19.57 -3.58
CA ALA A 146 -17.43 20.89 -4.03
C ALA A 146 -16.27 21.88 -4.27
N ILE A 147 -15.02 21.54 -3.92
CA ILE A 147 -13.87 22.47 -4.05
C ILE A 147 -13.25 22.35 -5.45
N PRO A 148 -13.29 23.41 -6.28
CA PRO A 148 -12.69 23.37 -7.62
C PRO A 148 -11.17 23.16 -7.58
N PRO A 149 -10.56 22.42 -8.52
CA PRO A 149 -9.12 22.19 -8.56
C PRO A 149 -8.27 23.46 -8.52
N ALA A 150 -8.69 24.52 -9.21
CA ALA A 150 -8.00 25.81 -9.24
C ALA A 150 -7.99 26.55 -7.88
N SER A 151 -8.80 26.09 -6.92
CA SER A 151 -8.91 26.65 -5.57
C SER A 151 -8.37 25.69 -4.52
N ARG A 152 -7.45 24.79 -4.90
CA ARG A 152 -6.81 23.85 -3.96
C ARG A 152 -5.37 24.25 -3.70
N LEU A 153 -4.97 24.18 -2.43
CA LEU A 153 -3.57 24.22 -1.99
C LEU A 153 -3.17 22.80 -1.56
N SER A 154 -1.90 22.46 -1.74
CA SER A 154 -1.33 21.19 -1.30
C SER A 154 -0.26 21.41 -0.24
N ASP A 155 -0.22 20.50 0.72
CA ASP A 155 0.88 20.33 1.67
C ASP A 155 1.39 18.90 1.58
N ASP A 156 2.69 18.73 1.34
CA ASP A 156 3.31 17.44 1.09
C ASP A 156 4.10 17.00 2.32
N HIS A 157 3.89 15.76 2.71
CA HIS A 157 4.66 15.10 3.75
C HIS A 157 5.41 13.91 3.17
N CYS A 158 6.74 14.00 3.19
CA CYS A 158 7.64 12.92 2.78
C CYS A 158 8.14 12.17 4.01
N TYR A 159 8.20 10.84 3.90
CA TYR A 159 8.68 9.99 4.99
C TYR A 159 10.18 9.71 4.90
N ALA A 160 10.80 9.42 6.04
CA ALA A 160 12.19 8.99 6.11
C ALA A 160 12.34 7.48 5.85
N PRO A 161 13.50 7.01 5.36
CA PRO A 161 13.79 5.58 5.29
C PRO A 161 13.91 4.97 6.68
N TYR A 162 13.63 3.67 6.78
CA TYR A 162 13.68 2.93 8.04
C TYR A 162 15.10 2.80 8.60
N ALA A 163 16.07 2.64 7.71
CA ALA A 163 17.49 2.64 8.03
C ALA A 163 18.17 3.75 7.23
N ARG A 164 19.03 4.52 7.91
CA ARG A 164 19.94 5.44 7.22
C ARG A 164 21.14 4.62 6.72
N ALA A 165 21.50 4.82 5.45
CA ALA A 165 22.72 4.26 4.87
C ALA A 165 23.99 4.82 5.54
#